data_AF-A0A9E2GVF1-F1
#
_entry.id   AF-A0A9E2GVF1-F1
#
_cell.length_a   1.000
_cell.length_b   1.000
_cell.length_c   1.000
_cell.angle_alpha   90.00
_cell.angle_beta   90.00
_cell.angle_gamma   90.00
#
_symmetry.space_group_name_H-M   'P 1'
#
loop_
_entity.id
_entity.type
_entity.pdbx_description
1 polymer ?
#
loop_
_entity_poly.entity_id
_entity_poly.type
_entity_poly.pdbx_seq_one_letter_code
_entity_poly.pdbx_strand_id
1 'polypeptide(L)'
;MKKLLPVFILALGPLWACTPAPEKTTSGPEGEPSAKAAPVNPTEPEAKTGTTELRIKASELRVEGTIVWFEPDTRVMRSSYTRYAFDLPEFEKIIGSARPEQDVTAIIRITKTEQKTNSPADPNAPSPDGGFHITIHHAKILSVKQPEGETP
;
A
#
# COMPACT_ATOMS: atom_id res chain seq x y z
N MET A 1 35.11 14.79 30.04
CA MET A 1 36.23 15.02 29.10
C MET A 1 37.19 13.84 29.16
N LYS A 2 37.29 13.03 28.10
CA LYS A 2 38.46 12.20 27.78
C LYS A 2 38.31 11.75 26.32
N LYS A 3 39.29 12.18 25.53
CA LYS A 3 39.41 12.05 24.08
C LYS A 3 39.96 10.67 23.74
N LEU A 4 39.56 10.09 22.60
CA LEU A 4 40.41 9.22 21.77
C LEU A 4 39.80 9.07 20.37
N LEU A 5 40.45 9.70 19.41
CA LEU A 5 40.49 9.49 17.96
C LEU A 5 42.00 9.42 17.63
N PRO A 6 42.48 9.00 16.44
CA PRO A 6 41.86 8.24 15.34
C PRO A 6 42.77 7.07 14.86
N VAL A 7 42.31 6.22 13.93
CA VAL A 7 43.23 5.53 13.00
C VAL A 7 42.67 5.61 11.58
N PHE A 8 43.46 6.24 10.72
CA PHE A 8 43.38 6.34 9.27
C PHE A 8 44.28 5.24 8.68
N ILE A 9 43.83 4.42 7.72
CA ILE A 9 44.70 3.84 6.69
C ILE A 9 43.94 3.73 5.36
N LEU A 10 44.51 4.36 4.33
CA LEU A 10 44.20 4.30 2.90
C LEU A 10 44.65 2.99 2.24
N ALA A 11 43.94 2.55 1.18
CA ALA A 11 44.52 1.94 -0.04
C ALA A 11 43.43 1.98 -1.15
N LEU A 12 43.48 2.82 -2.20
CA LEU A 12 44.25 2.80 -3.47
C LEU A 12 43.98 1.62 -4.46
N GLY A 13 43.11 1.89 -5.45
CA GLY A 13 43.22 1.52 -6.88
C GLY A 13 42.81 0.10 -7.35
N PRO A 14 42.63 -0.16 -8.68
CA PRO A 14 42.82 0.74 -9.84
C PRO A 14 41.61 0.83 -10.81
N LEU A 15 41.79 1.76 -11.76
CA LEU A 15 41.01 2.06 -12.97
C LEU A 15 40.98 0.89 -13.96
N TRP A 16 39.83 0.67 -14.61
CA TRP A 16 39.79 0.09 -15.96
C TRP A 16 38.88 0.93 -16.86
N ALA A 17 39.53 1.66 -17.75
CA ALA A 17 38.95 2.24 -18.94
C ALA A 17 39.04 1.21 -20.07
N CYS A 18 37.97 1.04 -20.86
CA CYS A 18 38.05 0.64 -22.26
C CYS A 18 36.71 0.90 -22.98
N THR A 19 36.63 2.05 -23.64
CA THR A 19 35.97 2.23 -24.95
C THR A 19 37.10 2.23 -26.00
N PRO A 20 36.89 2.14 -27.33
CA PRO A 20 35.69 1.92 -28.15
C PRO A 20 35.88 0.88 -29.28
N ALA A 21 34.83 0.60 -30.08
CA ALA A 21 35.00 0.34 -31.53
C ALA A 21 33.70 0.56 -32.33
N PRO A 22 33.79 1.01 -33.60
CA PRO A 22 32.70 1.58 -34.40
C PRO A 22 32.20 0.64 -35.51
N GLU A 23 31.10 1.02 -36.20
CA GLU A 23 30.88 0.96 -37.66
C GLU A 23 29.39 1.33 -37.94
N LYS A 24 29.10 2.51 -38.53
CA LYS A 24 28.85 2.76 -39.98
C LYS A 24 27.88 1.73 -40.59
N THR A 25 26.84 2.04 -41.38
CA THR A 25 26.32 3.23 -42.06
C THR A 25 25.02 2.75 -42.72
N THR A 26 23.97 3.59 -42.82
CA THR A 26 23.32 3.94 -44.10
C THR A 26 22.12 4.87 -43.87
N SER A 27 22.21 5.98 -44.58
CA SER A 27 21.33 7.14 -44.66
C SER A 27 20.03 6.86 -45.43
N GLY A 28 18.97 7.62 -45.12
CA GLY A 28 17.81 7.87 -45.98
C GLY A 28 16.94 8.99 -45.40
N PRO A 29 16.40 9.93 -46.20
CA PRO A 29 16.30 11.34 -45.81
C PRO A 29 14.91 11.83 -45.36
N GLU A 30 14.96 12.87 -44.52
CA GLU A 30 14.12 14.10 -44.45
C GLU A 30 12.61 14.05 -44.75
N GLY A 31 11.81 14.54 -43.79
CA GLY A 31 10.39 14.86 -44.01
C GLY A 31 9.59 15.29 -42.77
N GLU A 32 9.99 16.42 -42.15
CA GLU A 32 9.13 17.44 -41.51
C GLU A 32 8.16 17.12 -40.32
N PRO A 33 7.71 18.15 -39.57
CA PRO A 33 7.70 18.11 -38.11
C PRO A 33 6.29 17.89 -37.56
N SER A 34 6.15 17.09 -36.50
CA SER A 34 4.88 17.05 -35.78
C SER A 34 5.09 17.07 -34.28
N ALA A 35 4.78 18.25 -33.73
CA ALA A 35 4.09 18.44 -32.47
C ALA A 35 4.63 17.67 -31.25
N LYS A 36 5.50 18.36 -30.50
CA LYS A 36 5.37 18.61 -29.06
C LYS A 36 4.29 17.77 -28.36
N ALA A 37 4.67 16.63 -27.78
CA ALA A 37 3.91 15.94 -26.76
C ALA A 37 4.79 15.73 -25.52
N ALA A 38 4.63 16.61 -24.55
CA ALA A 38 5.03 16.38 -23.17
C ALA A 38 3.76 16.12 -22.34
N PRO A 39 3.91 15.61 -21.12
CA PRO A 39 4.15 14.24 -20.72
C PRO A 39 2.82 13.49 -20.48
N VAL A 40 2.84 12.15 -20.60
CA VAL A 40 1.73 11.30 -20.16
C VAL A 40 1.71 11.29 -18.63
N ASN A 41 0.93 12.18 -18.04
CA ASN A 41 0.64 12.17 -16.61
C ASN A 41 -0.14 10.87 -16.31
N PRO A 42 0.29 9.99 -15.39
CA PRO A 42 -0.55 8.88 -14.98
C PRO A 42 -1.81 9.49 -14.36
N THR A 43 -2.96 9.23 -14.99
CA THR A 43 -4.26 9.49 -14.39
C THR A 43 -4.31 8.74 -13.07
N GLU A 44 -4.01 9.47 -11.98
CA GLU A 44 -4.28 9.04 -10.62
C GLU A 44 -5.77 8.66 -10.60
N PRO A 45 -6.12 7.44 -10.18
CA PRO A 45 -7.52 7.04 -10.17
C PRO A 45 -8.25 7.98 -9.22
N GLU A 46 -9.12 8.83 -9.77
CA GLU A 46 -10.02 9.67 -9.01
C GLU A 46 -10.75 8.76 -8.02
N ALA A 47 -10.34 8.82 -6.76
CA ALA A 47 -10.98 8.11 -5.68
C ALA A 47 -12.43 8.61 -5.67
N LYS A 48 -13.36 7.80 -6.20
CA LYS A 48 -14.80 8.04 -6.02
C LYS A 48 -15.01 8.11 -4.52
N THR A 49 -15.18 9.33 -4.01
CA THR A 49 -15.33 9.66 -2.60
C THR A 49 -16.75 9.34 -2.15
N GLY A 50 -17.12 8.06 -2.28
CA GLY A 50 -18.35 7.53 -1.72
C GLY A 50 -18.16 7.20 -0.23
N THR A 51 -19.17 7.51 0.57
CA THR A 51 -19.31 6.90 1.89
C THR A 51 -19.80 5.47 1.72
N THR A 52 -19.28 4.53 2.50
CA THR A 52 -19.74 3.14 2.51
C THR A 52 -20.00 2.70 3.94
N GLU A 53 -21.01 1.85 4.10
CA GLU A 53 -21.25 1.15 5.35
C GLU A 53 -20.34 -0.07 5.41
N LEU A 54 -19.64 -0.24 6.54
CA LEU A 54 -18.72 -1.33 6.79
C LEU A 54 -19.06 -1.99 8.12
N ARG A 55 -19.39 -3.27 8.08
CA ARG A 55 -19.53 -4.09 9.29
C ARG A 55 -18.16 -4.61 9.71
N ILE A 56 -17.61 -4.03 10.77
CA ILE A 56 -16.32 -4.37 11.35
C ILE A 56 -16.54 -5.43 12.41
N LYS A 57 -16.01 -6.64 12.17
CA LYS A 57 -16.04 -7.70 13.18
C LYS A 57 -14.86 -7.55 14.13
N ALA A 58 -15.13 -7.60 15.44
CA ALA A 58 -14.08 -7.48 16.46
C ALA A 58 -12.94 -8.49 16.28
N SER A 59 -13.28 -9.71 15.88
CA SER A 59 -12.32 -10.82 15.71
C SER A 59 -11.43 -10.75 14.46
N GLU A 60 -11.68 -9.78 13.57
CA GLU A 60 -10.95 -9.55 12.32
C GLU A 60 -10.12 -8.25 12.38
N LEU A 61 -10.05 -7.62 13.56
CA LEU A 61 -9.23 -6.44 13.82
C LEU A 61 -7.83 -6.81 14.29
N ARG A 62 -6.83 -6.07 13.79
CA ARG A 62 -5.43 -6.14 14.21
C ARG A 62 -4.90 -4.73 14.41
N VAL A 63 -4.05 -4.55 15.41
CA VAL A 63 -3.40 -3.27 15.68
C VAL A 63 -1.92 -3.44 15.42
N GLU A 64 -1.36 -2.58 14.57
CA GLU A 64 0.06 -2.58 14.23
C GLU A 64 0.57 -1.13 14.22
N GLY A 65 1.37 -0.78 15.24
CA GLY A 65 1.83 0.59 15.42
C GLY A 65 0.66 1.57 15.59
N THR A 66 0.53 2.51 14.66
CA THR A 66 -0.53 3.53 14.64
C THR A 66 -1.69 3.19 13.71
N ILE A 67 -1.73 1.98 13.16
CA ILE A 67 -2.75 1.55 12.20
C ILE A 67 -3.59 0.43 12.81
N VAL A 68 -4.92 0.57 12.68
CA VAL A 68 -5.89 -0.49 12.91
C VAL A 68 -6.23 -1.10 11.56
N TRP A 69 -5.91 -2.38 11.40
CA TRP A 69 -6.23 -3.19 10.24
C TRP A 69 -7.52 -3.94 10.47
N PHE A 70 -8.48 -3.78 9.56
CA PHE A 70 -9.61 -4.69 9.44
C PHE A 70 -9.40 -5.57 8.20
N GLU A 71 -9.31 -6.88 8.42
CA GLU A 71 -8.97 -7.85 7.39
C GLU A 71 -10.08 -8.91 7.28
N PRO A 72 -11.18 -8.60 6.57
CA PRO A 72 -12.25 -9.56 6.34
C PRO A 72 -11.71 -10.79 5.59
N ASP A 73 -12.29 -11.95 5.88
CA ASP A 73 -12.00 -13.21 5.19
C ASP A 73 -10.55 -13.74 5.32
N THR A 74 -9.73 -13.23 6.24
CA THR A 74 -8.34 -13.70 6.45
C THR A 74 -8.21 -15.17 6.85
N ARG A 75 -9.30 -15.80 7.28
CA ARG A 75 -9.34 -17.21 7.66
C ARG A 75 -9.61 -18.15 6.49
N VAL A 76 -9.86 -17.61 5.29
CA VAL A 76 -10.18 -18.38 4.09
C VAL A 76 -9.12 -18.12 3.03
N MET A 77 -8.56 -19.19 2.46
CA MET A 77 -7.59 -19.05 1.36
C MET A 77 -8.30 -18.63 0.08
N ARG A 78 -8.08 -17.38 -0.35
CA ARG A 78 -8.58 -16.80 -1.61
C ARG A 78 -7.43 -16.22 -2.43
N SER A 79 -7.68 -15.99 -3.72
CA SER A 79 -6.73 -15.31 -4.60
C SER A 79 -6.74 -13.78 -4.48
N SER A 80 -7.81 -13.22 -3.91
CA SER A 80 -7.96 -11.80 -3.69
C SER A 80 -8.48 -11.51 -2.29
N TYR A 81 -7.88 -10.52 -1.63
CA TYR A 81 -8.27 -10.04 -0.31
C TYR A 81 -8.45 -8.52 -0.31
N THR A 82 -9.38 -8.06 0.51
CA THR A 82 -9.56 -6.63 0.80
C THR A 82 -9.20 -6.37 2.25
N ARG A 83 -8.47 -5.30 2.51
CA ARG A 83 -8.11 -4.85 3.85
C ARG A 83 -8.43 -3.37 3.99
N TYR A 84 -8.79 -2.96 5.20
CA TYR A 84 -9.04 -1.56 5.53
C TYR A 84 -8.05 -1.10 6.58
N ALA A 85 -7.37 0.01 6.30
CA ALA A 85 -6.45 0.66 7.22
C ALA A 85 -7.10 1.91 7.80
N PHE A 86 -7.16 1.96 9.13
CA PHE A 86 -7.63 3.11 9.89
C PHE A 86 -6.50 3.66 10.75
N ASP A 87 -6.50 4.97 10.95
CA ASP A 87 -5.63 5.60 11.94
C ASP A 87 -6.12 5.25 13.36
N LEU A 88 -5.23 4.77 14.22
CA LEU A 88 -5.55 4.29 15.56
C LEU A 88 -6.21 5.36 16.44
N PRO A 89 -5.66 6.58 16.63
CA PRO A 89 -6.30 7.57 17.48
C PRO A 89 -7.65 8.06 16.93
N GLU A 90 -7.82 8.17 15.60
CA GLU A 90 -9.13 8.47 15.00
C GLU A 90 -10.13 7.32 15.23
N PHE A 91 -9.68 6.07 15.11
CA PHE A 91 -10.48 4.88 15.37
C PHE A 91 -10.98 4.82 16.81
N GLU A 92 -10.08 4.95 17.79
CA GLU A 92 -10.43 4.91 19.21
C GLU A 92 -11.34 6.06 19.61
N LYS A 93 -11.16 7.25 19.03
CA LYS A 93 -12.03 8.40 19.29
C LYS A 93 -13.49 8.15 18.89
N ILE A 94 -13.72 7.39 17.82
CA ILE A 94 -15.07 7.19 17.25
C ILE A 94 -15.70 5.87 17.69
N ILE A 95 -14.90 4.80 17.73
CA ILE A 95 -15.34 3.44 18.10
C ILE A 95 -15.26 3.22 19.62
N GLY A 96 -14.40 3.97 20.32
CA GLY A 96 -14.18 3.90 21.76
C GLY A 96 -13.01 3.00 22.18
N SER A 97 -12.60 2.04 21.34
CA SER A 97 -11.49 1.12 21.61
C SER A 97 -10.92 0.59 20.30
N ALA A 98 -9.60 0.34 20.25
CA ALA A 98 -8.95 -0.32 19.12
C ALA A 98 -9.30 -1.81 19.01
N ARG A 99 -9.86 -2.38 20.08
CA ARG A 99 -10.35 -3.76 20.16
C ARG A 99 -11.72 -3.75 20.83
N PRO A 100 -12.79 -3.39 20.10
CA PRO A 100 -14.13 -3.47 20.64
C PRO A 100 -14.48 -4.93 21.00
N GLU A 101 -15.28 -5.14 22.04
CA GLU A 101 -15.70 -6.48 22.46
C GLU A 101 -16.76 -7.08 21.53
N GLN A 102 -17.49 -6.21 20.81
CA GLN A 102 -18.58 -6.57 19.91
C GLN A 102 -18.32 -6.06 18.49
N ASP A 103 -19.03 -6.65 17.53
CA ASP A 103 -19.06 -6.18 16.15
C ASP A 103 -19.63 -4.75 16.09
N VAL A 104 -19.09 -3.93 15.18
CA VAL A 104 -19.49 -2.53 15.02
C VAL A 104 -19.81 -2.26 13.55
N THR A 105 -20.91 -1.54 13.28
CA THR A 105 -21.22 -1.05 11.94
C THR A 105 -20.81 0.41 11.82
N ALA A 106 -19.82 0.70 10.98
CA ALA A 106 -19.26 2.03 10.78
C ALA A 106 -19.61 2.58 9.40
N ILE A 107 -19.90 3.86 9.31
CA ILE A 107 -19.91 4.60 8.05
C ILE A 107 -18.51 5.12 7.81
N ILE A 108 -17.88 4.67 6.74
CA ILE A 108 -16.50 5.01 6.41
C ILE A 108 -16.42 5.78 5.09
N ARG A 109 -15.33 6.53 4.91
CA ARG A 109 -14.94 7.12 3.64
C ARG A 109 -13.58 6.58 3.24
N ILE A 110 -13.50 5.99 2.06
CA ILE A 110 -12.22 5.56 1.48
C ILE A 110 -11.49 6.82 0.99
N THR A 111 -10.29 7.03 1.51
CA THR A 111 -9.43 8.18 1.17
C THR A 111 -8.38 7.80 0.13
N LYS A 112 -7.90 6.55 0.17
CA LYS A 112 -6.91 6.03 -0.78
C LYS A 112 -7.13 4.53 -0.99
N THR A 113 -6.86 4.05 -2.19
CA THR A 113 -6.81 2.62 -2.48
C THR A 113 -5.43 2.27 -3.02
N GLU A 114 -4.82 1.22 -2.46
CA GLU A 114 -3.58 0.63 -2.94
C GLU A 114 -3.85 -0.82 -3.35
N GLN A 115 -3.10 -1.31 -4.35
CA GLN A 115 -3.14 -2.70 -4.76
C GLN A 115 -1.73 -3.27 -4.67
N LYS A 116 -1.62 -4.47 -4.10
CA LYS A 116 -0.36 -5.21 -3.97
C LYS A 116 -0.57 -6.64 -4.43
N THR A 117 0.44 -7.21 -5.06
CA THR A 117 0.49 -8.64 -5.35
C THR A 117 1.60 -9.23 -4.50
N ASN A 118 1.27 -10.29 -3.75
CA ASN A 118 2.22 -10.99 -2.91
C ASN A 118 2.36 -12.44 -3.38
N SER A 119 3.56 -12.81 -3.79
CA SER A 119 3.90 -14.19 -4.11
C SER A 119 4.63 -14.81 -2.91
N PRO A 120 4.35 -16.06 -2.55
CA PRO A 120 5.10 -16.72 -1.49
C PRO A 120 6.59 -16.77 -1.84
N ALA A 121 7.44 -16.62 -0.82
CA ALA A 121 8.89 -16.70 -0.99
C ALA A 121 9.37 -18.12 -1.33
N ASP A 122 8.65 -19.14 -0.84
CA ASP A 122 8.86 -20.53 -1.22
C ASP A 122 8.05 -20.86 -2.49
N PRO A 123 8.70 -21.24 -3.60
CA PRO A 123 8.01 -21.59 -4.84
C PRO A 123 7.11 -22.83 -4.73
N ASN A 124 7.27 -23.66 -3.69
CA ASN A 124 6.43 -24.84 -3.48
C ASN A 124 5.25 -24.58 -2.55
N ALA A 125 5.15 -23.39 -1.96
CA ALA A 125 4.03 -23.04 -1.11
C ALA A 125 2.75 -22.93 -1.97
N PRO A 126 1.59 -23.38 -1.46
CA PRO A 126 0.34 -23.27 -2.20
C PRO A 126 -0.01 -21.79 -2.40
N SER A 127 -0.09 -21.37 -3.66
CA SER A 127 -0.56 -20.05 -4.04
C SER A 127 -1.34 -20.11 -5.36
N PRO A 128 -2.29 -19.20 -5.58
CA PRO A 128 -2.94 -19.05 -6.88
C PRO A 128 -1.93 -18.59 -7.94
N ASP A 129 -2.24 -18.90 -9.20
CA ASP A 129 -1.49 -18.39 -10.34
C ASP A 129 -1.52 -16.85 -10.34
N GLY A 130 -0.34 -16.23 -10.40
CA GLY A 130 -0.18 -14.77 -10.31
C GLY A 130 -0.04 -14.22 -8.89
N GLY A 131 -0.09 -15.07 -7.86
CA GLY A 131 0.08 -14.67 -6.45
C GLY A 131 -1.20 -14.12 -5.82
N PHE A 132 -1.10 -13.71 -4.55
CA PHE A 132 -2.23 -13.16 -3.81
C PHE A 132 -2.39 -11.67 -4.12
N HIS A 133 -3.57 -11.30 -4.62
CA HIS A 133 -3.92 -9.90 -4.83
C HIS A 133 -4.52 -9.31 -3.55
N ILE A 134 -3.97 -8.19 -3.08
CA ILE A 134 -4.40 -7.52 -1.86
C ILE A 134 -4.78 -6.10 -2.23
N THR A 135 -6.05 -5.76 -2.04
CA THR A 135 -6.55 -4.38 -2.14
C THR A 135 -6.59 -3.78 -0.74
N ILE A 136 -5.91 -2.66 -0.54
CA ILE A 136 -5.86 -1.93 0.72
C ILE A 136 -6.62 -0.63 0.56
N HIS A 137 -7.68 -0.46 1.33
CA HIS A 137 -8.41 0.81 1.44
C HIS A 137 -7.94 1.53 2.70
N HIS A 138 -7.30 2.69 2.52
CA HIS A 138 -7.15 3.63 3.62
C HIS A 138 -8.49 4.34 3.81
N ALA A 139 -9.02 4.30 5.02
CA ALA A 139 -10.35 4.77 5.29
C ALA A 139 -10.39 5.64 6.55
N LYS A 140 -11.32 6.59 6.56
CA LYS A 140 -11.69 7.36 7.73
C LYS A 140 -13.07 6.95 8.20
N ILE A 141 -13.23 6.81 9.51
CA ILE A 141 -14.54 6.54 10.12
C ILE A 141 -15.25 7.88 10.26
N LEU A 142 -16.50 7.96 9.80
CA LEU A 142 -17.31 9.16 9.90
C LEU A 142 -18.27 9.07 11.09
N SER A 143 -18.88 7.91 11.29
CA SER A 143 -19.80 7.65 12.39
C SER A 143 -19.99 6.15 12.61
N VAL A 144 -20.56 5.80 13.75
CA VAL A 144 -20.97 4.43 14.10
C VAL A 144 -22.49 4.36 14.09
N LYS A 145 -23.06 3.31 13.50
CA LYS A 145 -24.47 2.98 13.68
C LYS A 145 -24.61 2.25 15.01
N GLN A 146 -25.35 2.84 15.95
CA GLN A 146 -25.74 2.13 17.16
C GLN A 146 -26.70 0.99 16.79
N PRO A 147 -26.58 -0.19 17.39
CA PRO A 147 -27.60 -1.22 17.26
C PRO A 147 -28.92 -0.64 17.80
N GLU A 148 -29.97 -0.67 17.00
CA GLU A 148 -31.32 -0.29 17.43
C GLU A 148 -31.77 -1.26 18.53
N GLY A 149 -31.53 -0.93 19.82
CA GLY A 149 -31.84 -1.92 20.85
C GLY A 149 -31.50 -1.65 22.32
N GLU A 150 -30.88 -0.54 22.71
CA GLU A 150 -30.76 -0.19 24.14
C GLU A 150 -31.52 1.10 24.41
N THR A 151 -32.78 0.91 24.81
CA THR A 151 -33.54 1.95 25.51
C THR A 151 -33.10 1.90 26.98
N PRO A 152 -32.75 3.04 27.61
CA PRO A 152 -32.32 3.07 29.01
C PRO A 152 -33.38 2.61 30.01
#